data_AF-A0A8R7URH1-F1
#
_entry.id   AF-A0A8R7URH1-F1
#
_cell.length_a   1.000
_cell.length_b   1.000
_cell.length_c   1.000
_cell.angle_alpha   90.00
_cell.angle_beta   90.00
_cell.angle_gamma   90.00
#
_symmetry.space_group_name_H-M   'P 1'
#
loop_
_entity.id
_entity.type
_entity.pdbx_description
1 polymer ?
#
loop_
_entity_poly.entity_id
_entity_poly.type
_entity_poly.pdbx_seq_one_letter_code
_entity_poly.pdbx_strand_id
1 'polypeptide(L)'
;MHENHPRTLACNVAALAEFGYLKDFPELLFRLIHGADVRKVAKAGVEEDKVRRKAKALAQQREGLRARLAGRKRARELAPEPAKATFGDFLSAALSKFGKGKPVEVETAPVTVEEPKPEAMEVDPRRMSKKVRKVAKLAVQSLETYYGDRAYRFLFDAVAEFFAALLASDLEQLAPKGKKRKIGLAAKWCPTPGSSFDRITLLCEAIARRLFPRDSDPELAQLSDDHYTYQALRSLRREVLVPLRKVLELPEVCMSAQRWSELPYNRVASVAMRRYKFLFKKHDEARFDKYLEDVEEGKAKISAGALLPHEIAAAAYRGEDDNVSELQWRRMVDDLRSKGSLRNCISVCDVSGSMNGTPMEVCVVLGVLTSELSEEPWAGKVITFSSTPEIHLIKGKTLAKKMAFVKRMQWNMSTNFQAVFDQILRTAVNA
;
A
#
# COMPACT_ATOMS: atom_id res chain seq x y z
N MET A 1 4.13 -23.36 9.72
CA MET A 1 5.31 -23.07 10.58
C MET A 1 4.93 -22.92 12.04
N HIS A 2 4.04 -22.01 12.43
CA HIS A 2 3.66 -21.90 13.85
C HIS A 2 3.06 -23.20 14.42
N GLU A 3 2.16 -23.86 13.68
CA GLU A 3 1.53 -25.12 14.11
C GLU A 3 2.52 -26.28 14.27
N ASN A 4 3.53 -26.36 13.40
CA ASN A 4 4.45 -27.51 13.33
C ASN A 4 5.80 -27.27 14.04
N HIS A 5 6.29 -26.03 14.01
CA HIS A 5 7.61 -25.62 14.52
C HIS A 5 7.56 -24.24 15.20
N PRO A 6 6.77 -24.08 16.29
CA PRO A 6 6.57 -22.77 16.94
C PRO A 6 7.83 -22.21 17.57
N ARG A 7 8.67 -23.06 18.17
CA ARG A 7 9.95 -22.64 18.76
C ARG A 7 10.93 -22.14 17.71
N THR A 8 11.03 -22.85 16.58
CA THR A 8 11.87 -22.43 15.46
C THR A 8 11.45 -21.06 14.96
N LEU A 9 10.13 -20.81 14.82
CA LEU A 9 9.62 -19.50 14.42
C LEU A 9 10.01 -18.38 15.41
N ALA A 10 9.85 -18.63 16.71
CA ALA A 10 10.17 -17.64 17.74
C ALA A 10 11.68 -17.37 17.89
N CYS A 11 12.52 -18.41 17.88
CA CYS A 11 13.97 -18.26 18.01
C CYS A 11 14.62 -17.61 16.77
N ASN A 12 13.94 -17.62 15.61
CA ASN A 12 14.44 -17.04 14.38
C ASN A 12 13.81 -15.67 14.05
N VAL A 13 13.19 -14.99 15.02
CA VAL A 13 12.62 -13.64 14.80
C VAL A 13 13.66 -12.68 14.20
N ALA A 14 14.92 -12.69 14.69
CA ALA A 14 15.98 -11.86 14.14
C ALA A 14 16.27 -12.19 12.66
N ALA A 15 16.49 -13.46 12.32
CA ALA A 15 16.74 -13.90 10.93
C ALA A 15 15.55 -13.61 10.00
N LEU A 16 14.32 -13.74 10.52
CA LEU A 16 13.10 -13.40 9.79
C LEU A 16 12.96 -11.90 9.55
N ALA A 17 13.54 -11.05 10.41
CA ALA A 17 13.58 -9.61 10.21
C ALA A 17 14.65 -9.17 9.19
N GLU A 18 15.69 -9.97 9.00
CA GLU A 18 16.68 -9.75 7.94
C GLU A 18 16.14 -10.14 6.56
N PHE A 19 15.40 -11.26 6.49
CA PHE A 19 14.81 -11.75 5.25
C PHE A 19 13.45 -11.10 4.91
N GLY A 20 12.63 -10.87 5.94
CA GLY A 20 11.30 -10.28 5.86
C GLY A 20 11.28 -8.84 6.35
N TYR A 21 10.14 -8.16 6.19
CA TYR A 21 9.98 -6.82 6.74
C TYR A 21 9.47 -6.94 8.18
N LEU A 22 9.98 -6.14 9.12
CA LEU A 22 9.46 -6.00 10.50
C LEU A 22 7.92 -5.84 10.59
N LYS A 23 7.29 -5.38 9.51
CA LYS A 23 5.83 -5.31 9.31
C LYS A 23 5.11 -6.64 9.48
N ASP A 24 5.81 -7.75 9.26
CA ASP A 24 5.22 -9.07 9.19
C ASP A 24 4.94 -9.63 10.60
N PHE A 25 5.66 -9.17 11.64
CA PHE A 25 5.43 -9.64 13.01
C PHE A 25 4.08 -9.21 13.60
N PRO A 26 3.66 -7.92 13.55
CA PRO A 26 2.32 -7.54 13.99
C PRO A 26 1.22 -8.26 13.20
N GLU A 27 1.44 -8.51 11.90
CA GLU A 27 0.49 -9.23 11.05
C GLU A 27 0.43 -10.73 11.40
N LEU A 28 1.57 -11.35 11.70
CA LEU A 28 1.66 -12.74 12.14
C LEU A 28 0.89 -12.94 13.44
N LEU A 29 1.16 -12.11 14.46
CA LEU A 29 0.46 -12.18 15.75
C LEU A 29 -1.06 -11.96 15.57
N PHE A 30 -1.44 -10.98 14.74
CA PHE A 30 -2.85 -10.73 14.40
C PHE A 30 -3.55 -11.96 13.79
N ARG A 31 -2.86 -12.68 12.88
CA ARG A 31 -3.42 -13.88 12.24
C ARG A 31 -3.47 -15.08 13.17
N LEU A 32 -2.57 -15.18 14.14
CA LEU A 32 -2.63 -16.25 15.14
C LEU A 32 -3.84 -16.08 16.08
N ILE A 33 -4.22 -14.85 16.40
CA ILE A 33 -5.40 -14.57 17.25
C ILE A 33 -6.72 -14.84 16.50
N HIS A 34 -6.82 -14.44 15.24
CA HIS A 34 -8.10 -14.44 14.51
C HIS A 34 -8.23 -15.54 13.44
N GLY A 35 -7.14 -16.22 13.09
CA GLY A 35 -7.06 -17.21 12.02
C GLY A 35 -6.29 -16.73 10.78
N ALA A 36 -5.76 -17.69 10.02
CA ALA A 36 -4.91 -17.44 8.85
C ALA A 36 -5.61 -16.65 7.73
N ASP A 37 -6.92 -16.86 7.56
CA ASP A 37 -7.69 -16.31 6.43
C ASP A 37 -8.41 -14.99 6.74
N VAL A 38 -8.20 -14.40 7.91
CA VAL A 38 -8.94 -13.20 8.37
C VAL A 38 -8.84 -12.04 7.39
N ARG A 39 -7.65 -11.84 6.79
CA ARG A 39 -7.46 -10.81 5.77
C ARG A 39 -8.18 -11.12 4.47
N LYS A 40 -8.29 -12.40 4.08
CA LYS A 40 -9.03 -12.82 2.89
C LYS A 40 -10.53 -12.59 3.09
N VAL A 41 -11.07 -13.03 4.23
CA VAL A 41 -12.46 -12.83 4.61
C VAL A 41 -12.80 -11.34 4.68
N ALA A 42 -11.95 -10.53 5.31
CA ALA A 42 -12.15 -9.09 5.38
C ALA A 42 -12.13 -8.43 3.99
N LYS A 43 -11.21 -8.84 3.09
CA LYS A 43 -11.16 -8.33 1.71
C LYS A 43 -12.40 -8.74 0.91
N ALA A 44 -12.85 -9.99 1.01
CA ALA A 44 -14.06 -10.46 0.35
C ALA A 44 -15.28 -9.63 0.77
N GLY A 45 -15.47 -9.41 2.08
CA GLY A 45 -16.55 -8.56 2.59
C GLY A 45 -16.48 -7.11 2.11
N VAL A 46 -15.27 -6.53 1.99
CA VAL A 46 -15.10 -5.18 1.43
C VAL A 46 -15.46 -5.11 -0.06
N GLU A 47 -15.07 -6.12 -0.85
CA GLU A 47 -15.43 -6.19 -2.27
C GLU A 47 -16.94 -6.40 -2.46
N GLU A 48 -17.55 -7.28 -1.68
CA GLU A 48 -19.01 -7.45 -1.64
C GLU A 48 -19.72 -6.14 -1.28
N ASP A 49 -19.20 -5.40 -0.29
CA ASP A 49 -19.74 -4.09 0.08
C ASP A 49 -19.61 -3.05 -1.03
N LYS A 50 -18.50 -3.05 -1.76
CA LYS A 50 -18.32 -2.17 -2.94
C LYS A 50 -19.32 -2.53 -4.03
N VAL A 51 -19.49 -3.81 -4.33
CA VAL A 51 -20.47 -4.30 -5.32
C VAL A 51 -21.87 -3.88 -4.90
N ARG A 52 -22.24 -4.07 -3.63
CA ARG A 52 -23.53 -3.66 -3.06
C ARG A 52 -23.74 -2.15 -3.15
N ARG A 53 -22.73 -1.33 -2.86
CA ARG A 53 -22.80 0.13 -2.99
C ARG A 53 -22.96 0.57 -4.43
N LYS A 54 -22.22 -0.02 -5.38
CA LYS A 54 -22.39 0.25 -6.81
C LYS A 54 -23.79 -0.12 -7.29
N ALA A 55 -24.32 -1.28 -6.87
CA ALA A 55 -25.68 -1.70 -7.20
C ALA A 55 -26.72 -0.72 -6.67
N LYS A 56 -26.59 -0.25 -5.41
CA LYS A 56 -27.47 0.78 -4.83
C LYS A 56 -27.39 2.11 -5.58
N ALA A 57 -26.19 2.57 -5.93
CA ALA A 57 -26.01 3.81 -6.70
C ALA A 57 -26.65 3.69 -8.10
N LEU A 58 -26.50 2.55 -8.77
CA LEU A 58 -27.11 2.28 -10.07
C LEU A 58 -28.65 2.24 -9.97
N ALA A 59 -29.19 1.62 -8.91
CA ALA A 59 -30.62 1.58 -8.65
C ALA A 59 -31.19 3.00 -8.44
N GLN A 60 -30.51 3.82 -7.61
CA GLN A 60 -30.89 5.22 -7.38
C GLN A 60 -30.84 6.06 -8.66
N GLN A 61 -29.83 5.85 -9.53
CA GLN A 61 -29.77 6.51 -10.83
C GLN A 61 -30.94 6.10 -11.75
N ARG A 62 -31.29 4.81 -11.78
CA ARG A 62 -32.42 4.30 -12.57
C ARG A 62 -33.76 4.83 -12.06
N GLU A 63 -33.95 4.94 -10.75
CA GLU A 63 -35.12 5.56 -10.14
C GLU A 63 -35.20 7.06 -10.45
N GLY A 64 -34.09 7.79 -10.35
CA GLY A 64 -34.01 9.20 -10.73
C GLY A 64 -34.33 9.43 -12.22
N LEU A 65 -33.87 8.54 -13.10
CA LEU A 65 -34.20 8.59 -14.53
C LEU A 65 -35.69 8.32 -14.78
N ARG A 66 -36.26 7.30 -14.11
CA ARG A 66 -37.69 6.98 -14.19
C ARG A 66 -38.56 8.12 -13.68
N ALA A 67 -38.19 8.75 -12.56
CA ALA A 67 -38.88 9.90 -12.01
C ALA A 67 -38.84 11.11 -12.97
N ARG A 68 -37.69 11.38 -13.61
CA ARG A 68 -37.58 12.45 -14.63
C ARG A 68 -38.43 12.16 -15.86
N LEU A 69 -38.48 10.91 -16.33
CA LEU A 69 -39.31 10.51 -17.47
C LEU A 69 -40.80 10.58 -17.14
N ALA A 70 -41.20 10.15 -15.94
CA ALA A 70 -42.58 10.28 -15.46
C ALA A 70 -43.00 11.74 -15.28
N GLY A 71 -42.10 12.59 -14.75
CA GLY A 71 -42.31 14.04 -14.66
C GLY A 71 -42.47 14.70 -16.03
N ARG A 72 -41.67 14.31 -17.02
CA ARG A 72 -41.80 14.78 -18.42
C ARG A 72 -43.10 14.33 -19.09
N LYS A 73 -43.59 13.11 -18.82
CA LYS A 73 -44.89 12.64 -19.31
C LYS A 73 -46.04 13.45 -18.70
N ARG A 74 -46.07 13.61 -17.37
CA ARG A 74 -47.09 14.43 -16.69
C ARG A 74 -47.09 15.89 -17.14
N ALA A 75 -45.91 16.48 -17.32
CA ALA A 75 -45.79 17.85 -17.83
C ALA A 75 -46.29 18.00 -19.28
N ARG A 76 -46.23 16.92 -20.09
CA ARG A 76 -46.73 16.92 -21.47
C ARG A 76 -48.23 16.67 -21.57
N GLU A 77 -48.81 15.95 -20.59
CA GLU A 77 -50.26 15.71 -20.50
C GLU A 77 -51.04 16.90 -19.89
N LEU A 78 -50.39 17.74 -19.07
CA LEU A 78 -50.98 18.95 -18.49
C LEU A 78 -50.72 20.24 -19.29
N ALA A 79 -49.98 20.18 -20.40
CA ALA A 79 -49.71 21.36 -21.21
C ALA A 79 -50.89 21.66 -22.15
N PRO A 80 -51.54 22.85 -22.08
CA PRO A 80 -52.47 23.27 -23.12
C PRO A 80 -51.71 23.51 -24.44
N GLU A 81 -52.37 23.28 -25.59
CA GLU A 81 -51.74 23.46 -26.90
C GLU A 81 -51.17 24.88 -27.05
N PRO A 82 -49.90 25.04 -27.45
CA PRO A 82 -49.29 26.36 -27.50
C PRO A 82 -49.80 27.16 -28.70
N ALA A 83 -50.36 28.34 -28.44
CA ALA A 83 -50.55 29.36 -29.46
C ALA A 83 -49.20 29.77 -30.05
N LYS A 84 -49.15 30.04 -31.36
CA LYS A 84 -47.92 30.37 -32.11
C LYS A 84 -47.22 31.59 -31.49
N ALA A 85 -45.96 31.39 -31.09
CA ALA A 85 -45.12 32.44 -30.52
C ALA A 85 -44.87 33.56 -31.54
N THR A 86 -44.97 34.82 -31.10
CA THR A 86 -44.67 36.00 -31.93
C THR A 86 -43.30 36.58 -31.57
N PHE A 87 -42.71 37.31 -32.51
CA PHE A 87 -41.34 37.83 -32.44
C PHE A 87 -41.07 38.74 -31.21
N GLY A 88 -42.11 39.27 -30.57
CA GLY A 88 -42.01 40.06 -29.34
C GLY A 88 -41.61 39.24 -28.08
N ASP A 89 -41.98 37.96 -28.03
CA ASP A 89 -41.65 37.08 -26.90
C ASP A 89 -40.14 36.75 -26.86
N PHE A 90 -39.49 36.77 -28.02
CA PHE A 90 -38.07 36.50 -28.17
C PHE A 90 -37.19 37.66 -27.67
N LEU A 91 -37.67 38.91 -27.77
CA LEU A 91 -36.96 40.11 -27.30
C LEU A 91 -37.02 40.27 -25.77
N SER A 92 -38.12 39.86 -25.14
CA SER A 92 -38.30 39.95 -23.68
C SER A 92 -37.43 38.92 -22.91
N ALA A 93 -37.21 37.73 -23.50
CA ALA A 93 -36.33 36.70 -22.92
C ALA A 93 -34.83 37.02 -23.04
N ALA A 94 -34.43 37.88 -23.99
CA ALA A 94 -33.04 38.28 -24.16
C ALA A 94 -32.58 39.32 -23.12
N LEU A 95 -33.49 40.12 -22.58
CA LEU A 95 -33.18 41.22 -21.64
C LEU A 95 -33.19 40.80 -20.16
N SER A 96 -33.73 39.62 -19.82
CA SER A 96 -33.80 39.12 -18.43
C SER A 96 -32.54 38.38 -17.95
N LYS A 97 -31.50 38.25 -18.79
CA LYS A 97 -30.21 37.62 -18.43
C LYS A 97 -29.21 38.51 -17.67
N PHE A 98 -29.59 39.73 -17.29
CA PHE A 98 -28.75 40.58 -16.45
C PHE A 98 -29.39 40.84 -15.07
N GLY A 99 -28.89 40.17 -14.04
CA GLY A 99 -28.95 40.66 -12.67
C GLY A 99 -29.41 39.68 -11.58
N LYS A 100 -28.44 39.23 -10.79
CA LYS A 100 -28.34 39.34 -9.30
C LYS A 100 -27.88 38.05 -8.62
N GLY A 101 -26.70 38.15 -8.01
CA GLY A 101 -26.18 37.21 -7.01
C GLY A 101 -26.81 37.42 -5.63
N LYS A 102 -26.64 36.43 -4.74
CA LYS A 102 -26.92 36.52 -3.30
C LYS A 102 -25.70 36.01 -2.50
N PRO A 103 -25.39 36.62 -1.35
CA PRO A 103 -24.24 36.29 -0.51
C PRO A 103 -24.56 35.14 0.47
N VAL A 104 -23.52 34.45 0.94
CA VAL A 104 -23.56 33.42 1.99
C VAL A 104 -22.78 33.94 3.20
N GLU A 105 -23.46 34.10 4.34
CA GLU A 105 -22.87 34.43 5.63
C GLU A 105 -22.24 33.19 6.27
N VAL A 106 -21.08 33.39 6.89
CA VAL A 106 -20.29 32.39 7.60
C VAL A 106 -20.28 32.78 9.08
N GLU A 107 -20.98 32.04 9.93
CA GLU A 107 -20.79 32.14 11.38
C GLU A 107 -19.71 31.17 11.84
N THR A 108 -18.72 31.71 12.55
CA THR A 108 -17.68 30.97 13.26
C THR A 108 -17.92 31.11 14.76
N ALA A 109 -17.94 30.00 15.49
CA ALA A 109 -17.96 30.00 16.95
C ALA A 109 -16.69 29.28 17.46
N PRO A 110 -15.92 29.89 18.38
CA PRO A 110 -14.73 29.27 18.95
C PRO A 110 -15.13 28.36 20.12
N VAL A 111 -14.54 27.16 20.17
CA VAL A 111 -14.62 26.27 21.35
C VAL A 111 -13.25 26.25 22.01
N THR A 112 -13.15 26.88 23.18
CA THR A 112 -12.04 26.80 24.12
C THR A 112 -11.99 25.40 24.74
N VAL A 113 -10.81 24.80 24.77
CA VAL A 113 -10.54 23.50 25.39
C VAL A 113 -9.81 23.74 26.71
N GLU A 114 -10.50 23.54 27.83
CA GLU A 114 -9.85 23.37 29.14
C GLU A 114 -9.61 21.88 29.40
N GLU A 115 -8.41 21.54 29.87
CA GLU A 115 -8.03 20.18 30.29
C GLU A 115 -8.58 19.88 31.70
N PRO A 116 -9.32 18.78 31.92
CA PRO A 116 -9.73 18.40 33.26
C PRO A 116 -8.66 17.56 33.97
N LYS A 117 -8.39 17.91 35.24
CA LYS A 117 -7.60 17.11 36.20
C LYS A 117 -8.33 15.81 36.59
N PRO A 118 -7.60 14.75 37.01
CA PRO A 118 -8.15 13.41 37.10
C PRO A 118 -8.77 13.13 38.49
N GLU A 119 -10.07 12.89 38.51
CA GLU A 119 -10.71 12.07 39.55
C GLU A 119 -11.03 10.70 38.94
N ALA A 120 -10.75 9.63 39.67
CA ALA A 120 -10.96 8.25 39.23
C ALA A 120 -12.46 7.97 39.04
N MET A 121 -12.95 8.05 37.80
CA MET A 121 -14.28 7.57 37.44
C MET A 121 -14.23 6.06 37.18
N GLU A 122 -14.81 5.27 38.09
CA GLU A 122 -15.24 3.91 37.75
C GLU A 122 -16.29 3.97 36.64
N VAL A 123 -15.95 3.40 35.47
CA VAL A 123 -16.81 3.46 34.28
C VAL A 123 -17.84 2.33 34.34
N ASP A 124 -19.11 2.68 34.55
CA ASP A 124 -20.25 1.74 34.48
C ASP A 124 -20.28 1.00 33.12
N PRO A 125 -20.17 -0.35 33.09
CA PRO A 125 -20.15 -1.15 31.86
C PRO A 125 -21.37 -0.92 30.94
N ARG A 126 -22.50 -0.46 31.51
CA ARG A 126 -23.74 -0.21 30.78
C ARG A 126 -23.69 1.05 29.91
N ARG A 127 -22.79 2.00 30.19
CA ARG A 127 -22.62 3.26 29.43
C ARG A 127 -21.55 3.21 28.33
N MET A 128 -20.88 2.07 28.13
CA MET A 128 -19.81 1.98 27.14
C MET A 128 -20.30 2.05 25.68
N SER A 129 -19.67 2.92 24.89
CA SER A 129 -19.88 2.99 23.43
C SER A 129 -19.63 1.65 22.76
N LYS A 130 -20.36 1.37 21.66
CA LYS A 130 -20.15 0.19 20.81
C LYS A 130 -18.68 0.00 20.41
N LYS A 131 -17.95 1.12 20.22
CA LYS A 131 -16.51 1.09 19.91
C LYS A 131 -15.69 0.54 21.09
N VAL A 132 -15.94 1.00 22.31
CA VAL A 132 -15.22 0.58 23.52
C VAL A 132 -15.48 -0.90 23.80
N ARG A 133 -16.74 -1.35 23.72
CA ARG A 133 -17.08 -2.78 23.87
C ARG A 133 -16.34 -3.66 22.88
N LYS A 134 -16.20 -3.22 21.62
CA LYS A 134 -15.44 -3.96 20.61
C LYS A 134 -13.96 -4.05 20.94
N VAL A 135 -13.36 -2.96 21.43
CA VAL A 135 -11.93 -2.95 21.82
C VAL A 135 -11.72 -3.85 23.03
N ALA A 136 -12.57 -3.77 24.05
CA ALA A 136 -12.51 -4.65 25.21
C ALA A 136 -12.59 -6.13 24.81
N LYS A 137 -13.51 -6.49 23.90
CA LYS A 137 -13.62 -7.87 23.40
C LYS A 137 -12.34 -8.35 22.71
N LEU A 138 -11.69 -7.49 21.92
CA LEU A 138 -10.43 -7.83 21.24
C LEU A 138 -9.28 -7.99 22.24
N ALA A 139 -9.21 -7.12 23.25
CA ALA A 139 -8.22 -7.22 24.31
C ALA A 139 -8.39 -8.54 25.11
N VAL A 140 -9.62 -8.89 25.47
CA VAL A 140 -9.92 -10.17 26.16
C VAL A 140 -9.48 -11.36 25.31
N GLN A 141 -9.83 -11.39 24.03
CA GLN A 141 -9.40 -12.45 23.11
C GLN A 141 -7.87 -12.54 23.02
N SER A 142 -7.18 -11.40 23.00
CA SER A 142 -5.71 -11.36 23.00
C SER A 142 -5.12 -12.01 24.25
N LEU A 143 -5.68 -11.68 25.43
CA LEU A 143 -5.23 -12.21 26.71
C LEU A 143 -5.54 -13.70 26.85
N GLU A 144 -6.74 -14.13 26.44
CA GLU A 144 -7.11 -15.56 26.37
C GLU A 144 -6.12 -16.34 25.50
N THR A 145 -5.76 -15.80 24.33
CA THR A 145 -4.77 -16.43 23.44
C THR A 145 -3.38 -16.46 24.10
N TYR A 146 -2.95 -15.35 24.72
CA TYR A 146 -1.66 -15.23 25.38
C TYR A 146 -1.49 -16.20 26.55
N TYR A 147 -2.50 -16.35 27.41
CA TYR A 147 -2.43 -17.25 28.55
C TYR A 147 -2.79 -18.70 28.21
N GLY A 148 -3.63 -18.91 27.18
CA GLY A 148 -4.07 -20.24 26.74
C GLY A 148 -3.06 -20.99 25.87
N ASP A 149 -2.26 -20.29 25.06
CA ASP A 149 -1.31 -20.91 24.14
C ASP A 149 0.15 -20.54 24.48
N ARG A 150 0.90 -21.54 24.98
CA ARG A 150 2.32 -21.40 25.34
C ARG A 150 3.21 -21.10 24.12
N ALA A 151 2.88 -21.62 22.95
CA ALA A 151 3.63 -21.40 21.72
C ALA A 151 3.43 -19.97 21.21
N TYR A 152 2.19 -19.50 21.20
CA TYR A 152 1.86 -18.11 20.91
C TYR A 152 2.56 -17.15 21.89
N ARG A 153 2.46 -17.42 23.20
CA ARG A 153 3.11 -16.61 24.24
C ARG A 153 4.60 -16.45 24.00
N PHE A 154 5.30 -17.55 23.74
CA PHE A 154 6.74 -17.53 23.49
C PHE A 154 7.09 -16.70 22.25
N LEU A 155 6.34 -16.84 21.16
CA LEU A 155 6.52 -16.02 19.97
C LEU A 155 6.23 -14.54 20.23
N PHE A 156 5.15 -14.24 20.94
CA PHE A 156 4.76 -12.88 21.30
C PHE A 156 5.86 -12.19 22.12
N ASP A 157 6.38 -12.87 23.14
CA ASP A 157 7.44 -12.34 23.99
C ASP A 157 8.74 -12.13 23.20
N ALA A 158 9.12 -13.07 22.34
CA ALA A 158 10.27 -12.93 21.46
C ALA A 158 10.14 -11.74 20.50
N VAL A 159 8.95 -11.51 19.92
CA VAL A 159 8.67 -10.35 19.05
C VAL A 159 8.73 -9.05 19.84
N ALA A 160 8.12 -9.00 21.03
CA ALA A 160 8.11 -7.80 21.87
C ALA A 160 9.52 -7.41 22.33
N GLU A 161 10.32 -8.40 22.75
CA GLU A 161 11.72 -8.23 23.13
C GLU A 161 12.57 -7.76 21.95
N PHE A 162 12.39 -8.37 20.77
CA PHE A 162 13.10 -7.97 19.57
C PHE A 162 12.80 -6.52 19.16
N PHE A 163 11.53 -6.10 19.18
CA PHE A 163 11.18 -4.70 18.93
C PHE A 163 11.75 -3.76 19.97
N ALA A 164 11.70 -4.11 21.26
CA ALA A 164 12.27 -3.30 22.33
C ALA A 164 13.79 -3.12 22.14
N ALA A 165 14.53 -4.19 21.86
CA ALA A 165 15.97 -4.13 21.61
C ALA A 165 16.32 -3.24 20.41
N LEU A 166 15.59 -3.37 19.29
CA LEU A 166 15.82 -2.53 18.11
C LEU A 166 15.52 -1.05 18.39
N LEU A 167 14.42 -0.76 19.09
CA LEU A 167 14.04 0.62 19.43
C LEU A 167 15.04 1.25 20.40
N ALA A 168 15.54 0.49 21.39
CA ALA A 168 16.57 0.95 22.30
C ALA A 168 17.87 1.29 21.54
N SER A 169 18.34 0.40 20.66
CA SER A 169 19.48 0.65 19.79
C SER A 169 19.26 1.89 18.90
N ASP A 170 18.07 2.06 18.32
CA ASP A 170 17.74 3.22 17.48
C ASP A 170 17.76 4.53 18.29
N LEU A 171 17.35 4.51 19.56
CA LEU A 171 17.43 5.66 20.48
C LEU A 171 18.87 6.03 20.83
N GLU A 172 19.72 5.04 21.09
CA GLU A 172 21.16 5.26 21.32
C GLU A 172 21.81 5.92 20.10
N GLN A 173 21.42 5.50 18.89
CA GLN A 173 21.90 6.09 17.64
C GLN A 173 21.32 7.49 17.36
N LEU A 174 20.17 7.82 17.93
CA LEU A 174 19.57 9.14 17.85
C LEU A 174 20.24 10.15 18.80
N ALA A 175 20.84 9.68 19.89
CA ALA A 175 21.53 10.51 20.88
C ALA A 175 22.62 11.41 20.23
N PRO A 176 23.07 12.50 20.88
CA PRO A 176 23.96 13.50 20.25
C PRO A 176 25.26 12.96 19.66
N LYS A 177 25.79 11.85 20.21
CA LYS A 177 27.00 11.16 19.74
C LYS A 177 26.72 10.01 18.76
N GLY A 178 25.44 9.72 18.51
CA GLY A 178 24.96 8.61 17.70
C GLY A 178 24.98 8.90 16.19
N LYS A 179 24.98 7.82 15.41
CA LYS A 179 24.99 7.89 13.94
C LYS A 179 23.55 7.83 13.41
N LYS A 180 22.89 8.98 13.23
CA LYS A 180 21.50 9.08 12.71
C LYS A 180 21.23 8.29 11.43
N ARG A 181 22.23 8.08 10.56
CA ARG A 181 22.11 7.29 9.32
C ARG A 181 21.96 5.78 9.55
N LYS A 182 22.23 5.28 10.76
CA LYS A 182 22.12 3.86 11.10
C LYS A 182 20.77 3.48 11.69
N ILE A 183 19.90 4.47 11.97
CA ILE A 183 18.59 4.23 12.58
C ILE A 183 17.78 3.28 11.69
N GLY A 184 17.31 2.19 12.28
CA GLY A 184 16.55 1.16 11.61
C GLY A 184 15.11 1.57 11.32
N LEU A 185 14.36 0.63 10.74
CA LEU A 185 12.93 0.81 10.46
C LEU A 185 12.03 0.29 11.59
N ALA A 186 12.58 0.00 12.78
CA ALA A 186 11.81 -0.54 13.91
C ALA A 186 10.67 0.40 14.31
N ALA A 187 10.94 1.69 14.46
CA ALA A 187 9.91 2.68 14.78
C ALA A 187 8.82 2.83 13.70
N LYS A 188 9.14 2.54 12.43
CA LYS A 188 8.15 2.55 11.34
C LYS A 188 7.14 1.42 11.48
N TRP A 189 7.61 0.23 11.87
CA TRP A 189 6.81 -0.99 11.87
C TRP A 189 6.26 -1.37 13.25
N CYS A 190 6.81 -0.80 14.33
CA CYS A 190 6.20 -0.85 15.64
C CYS A 190 4.79 -0.23 15.58
N PRO A 191 3.75 -0.93 16.05
CA PRO A 191 2.41 -0.36 16.13
C PRO A 191 2.41 0.93 16.96
N THR A 192 1.44 1.80 16.68
CA THR A 192 1.22 2.97 17.54
C THR A 192 0.26 2.57 18.65
N PRO A 193 0.43 3.03 19.91
CA PRO A 193 -0.52 2.77 20.97
C PRO A 193 -1.95 3.12 20.56
N GLY A 194 -2.88 2.19 20.76
CA GLY A 194 -4.28 2.32 20.36
C GLY A 194 -4.53 2.21 18.85
N SER A 195 -3.55 1.78 18.04
CA SER A 195 -3.75 1.41 16.63
C SER A 195 -4.54 0.11 16.49
N SER A 196 -4.95 -0.25 15.26
CA SER A 196 -5.72 -1.48 15.03
C SER A 196 -4.97 -2.75 15.41
N PHE A 197 -3.66 -2.79 15.19
CA PHE A 197 -2.84 -3.93 15.62
C PHE A 197 -2.73 -3.97 17.13
N ASP A 198 -2.43 -2.84 17.76
CA ASP A 198 -2.25 -2.77 19.21
C ASP A 198 -3.52 -3.12 20.00
N ARG A 199 -4.69 -2.66 19.55
CA ARG A 199 -5.99 -3.02 20.16
C ARG A 199 -6.30 -4.52 20.12
N ILE A 200 -5.59 -5.27 19.28
CA ILE A 200 -5.83 -6.68 19.04
C ILE A 200 -4.74 -7.53 19.65
N THR A 201 -3.49 -7.09 19.64
CA THR A 201 -2.36 -7.89 20.12
C THR A 201 -1.84 -7.43 21.47
N LEU A 202 -2.14 -6.20 21.91
CA LEU A 202 -1.54 -5.54 23.08
C LEU A 202 0.01 -5.47 23.00
N LEU A 203 0.55 -5.52 21.78
CA LEU A 203 1.99 -5.56 21.55
C LEU A 203 2.69 -4.28 22.03
N CYS A 204 2.06 -3.10 21.96
CA CYS A 204 2.70 -1.87 22.43
C CYS A 204 2.90 -1.88 23.95
N GLU A 205 1.97 -2.48 24.70
CA GLU A 205 2.11 -2.60 26.14
C GLU A 205 3.32 -3.47 26.48
N ALA A 206 3.44 -4.63 25.83
CA ALA A 206 4.56 -5.55 26.02
C ALA A 206 5.92 -4.93 25.65
N ILE A 207 5.98 -4.12 24.58
CA ILE A 207 7.18 -3.38 24.18
C ILE A 207 7.48 -2.25 25.18
N ALA A 208 6.46 -1.48 25.57
CA ALA A 208 6.61 -0.34 26.47
C ALA A 208 7.12 -0.78 27.85
N ARG A 209 6.56 -1.85 28.42
CA ARG A 209 7.00 -2.41 29.72
C ARG A 209 8.46 -2.92 29.69
N ARG A 210 8.98 -3.30 28.51
CA ARG A 210 10.39 -3.72 28.32
C ARG A 210 11.34 -2.54 28.15
N LEU A 211 10.90 -1.48 27.49
CA LEU A 211 11.68 -0.25 27.32
C LEU A 211 11.70 0.63 28.57
N PHE A 212 10.62 0.59 29.35
CA PHE A 212 10.45 1.36 30.58
C PHE A 212 10.08 0.42 31.73
N PRO A 213 11.01 -0.43 32.22
CA PRO A 213 10.72 -1.36 33.30
C PRO A 213 10.29 -0.62 34.56
N ARG A 214 9.35 -1.20 35.32
CA ARG A 214 8.81 -0.59 36.53
C ARG A 214 9.89 -0.29 37.59
N ASP A 215 10.93 -1.12 37.62
CA ASP A 215 12.05 -0.99 38.58
C ASP A 215 13.11 0.03 38.14
N SER A 216 12.97 0.63 36.96
CA SER A 216 13.95 1.60 36.44
C SER A 216 13.87 2.97 37.12
N ASP A 217 12.72 3.33 37.69
CA ASP A 217 12.48 4.62 38.31
C ASP A 217 11.63 4.45 39.59
N PRO A 218 12.07 4.98 40.75
CA PRO A 218 11.27 5.00 41.97
C PRO A 218 9.85 5.58 41.80
N GLU A 219 9.65 6.53 40.88
CA GLU A 219 8.33 7.10 40.59
C GLU A 219 7.41 6.10 39.88
N LEU A 220 7.95 5.28 38.97
CA LEU A 220 7.18 4.25 38.27
C LEU A 220 6.80 3.09 39.20
N ALA A 221 7.66 2.76 40.17
CA ALA A 221 7.43 1.68 41.12
C ALA A 221 6.18 1.92 41.99
N GLN A 222 5.87 3.17 42.32
CA GLN A 222 4.78 3.57 43.22
C GLN A 222 3.40 3.64 42.55
N LEU A 223 3.32 3.55 41.22
CA LEU A 223 2.06 3.67 40.48
C LEU A 223 1.21 2.40 40.54
N SER A 224 -0.11 2.55 40.36
CA SER A 224 -0.97 1.38 40.08
C SER A 224 -0.62 0.78 38.71
N ASP A 225 -0.92 -0.50 38.47
CA ASP A 225 -0.58 -1.17 37.20
C ASP A 225 -1.19 -0.46 35.97
N ASP A 226 -2.41 0.05 36.11
CA ASP A 226 -3.09 0.84 35.08
C ASP A 226 -2.36 2.16 34.76
N HIS A 227 -1.94 2.89 35.80
CA HIS A 227 -1.21 4.15 35.64
C HIS A 227 0.19 3.93 35.07
N TYR A 228 0.88 2.89 35.54
CA TYR A 228 2.16 2.46 34.98
C TYR A 228 2.02 2.12 33.49
N THR A 229 1.01 1.33 33.12
CA THR A 229 0.74 0.97 31.72
C THR A 229 0.47 2.20 30.86
N TYR A 230 -0.35 3.13 31.35
CA TYR A 230 -0.62 4.39 30.68
C TYR A 230 0.67 5.20 30.46
N GLN A 231 1.50 5.34 31.49
CA GLN A 231 2.75 6.10 31.40
C GLN A 231 3.76 5.43 30.47
N ALA A 232 3.92 4.10 30.54
CA ALA A 232 4.80 3.35 29.64
C ALA A 232 4.38 3.53 28.17
N LEU A 233 3.08 3.41 27.86
CA LEU A 233 2.56 3.62 26.51
C LEU A 233 2.72 5.07 26.03
N ARG A 234 2.53 6.04 26.93
CA ARG A 234 2.75 7.47 26.66
C ARG A 234 4.22 7.74 26.33
N SER A 235 5.14 7.17 27.10
CA SER A 235 6.60 7.29 26.90
C SER A 235 7.03 6.62 25.61
N LEU A 236 6.56 5.39 25.34
CA LEU A 236 6.76 4.71 24.05
C LEU A 236 6.35 5.60 22.86
N ARG A 237 5.19 6.27 22.95
CA ARG A 237 4.75 7.17 21.88
C ARG A 237 5.62 8.42 21.77
N ARG A 238 5.77 9.17 22.87
CA ARG A 238 6.35 10.53 22.85
C ARG A 238 7.86 10.54 22.81
N GLU A 239 8.50 9.65 23.54
CA GLU A 239 9.95 9.62 23.73
C GLU A 239 10.64 8.66 22.75
N VAL A 240 9.93 7.66 22.23
CA VAL A 240 10.49 6.67 21.30
C VAL A 240 9.99 6.85 19.87
N LEU A 241 8.70 6.60 19.63
CA LEU A 241 8.18 6.52 18.26
C LEU A 241 8.16 7.87 17.54
N VAL A 242 7.75 8.96 18.20
CA VAL A 242 7.71 10.30 17.60
C VAL A 242 9.10 10.78 17.15
N PRO A 243 10.14 10.81 18.00
CA PRO A 243 11.45 11.30 17.59
C PRO A 243 12.11 10.40 16.54
N LEU A 244 12.00 9.08 16.67
CA LEU A 244 12.55 8.15 15.67
C LEU A 244 11.86 8.33 14.30
N ARG A 245 10.53 8.39 14.26
CA ARG A 245 9.78 8.61 13.01
C ARG A 245 10.05 9.98 12.39
N LYS A 246 10.38 10.99 13.19
CA LYS A 246 10.79 12.31 12.68
C LYS A 246 12.08 12.23 11.89
N VAL A 247 13.07 11.46 12.37
CA VAL A 247 14.35 11.28 11.64
C VAL A 247 14.19 10.38 10.41
N LEU A 248 13.26 9.42 10.45
CA LEU A 248 12.94 8.58 9.29
C LEU A 248 12.26 9.34 8.14
N GLU A 249 11.77 10.56 8.37
CA GLU A 249 11.11 11.42 7.37
C GLU A 249 10.07 10.66 6.54
N LEU A 250 9.21 9.90 7.22
CA LEU A 250 8.20 9.06 6.56
C LEU A 250 7.21 9.93 5.78
N PRO A 251 6.90 9.59 4.50
CA PRO A 251 6.00 10.40 3.67
C PRO A 251 4.61 10.55 4.30
N GLU A 252 4.12 9.51 4.98
CA GLU A 252 2.80 9.50 5.63
C GLU A 252 2.68 10.58 6.71
N VAL A 253 3.77 10.88 7.42
CA VAL A 253 3.78 11.92 8.47
C VAL A 253 3.63 13.30 7.82
N CYS A 254 4.39 13.59 6.77
CA CYS A 254 4.29 14.85 6.05
C CYS A 254 2.92 15.03 5.38
N MET A 255 2.42 13.97 4.74
CA MET A 255 1.10 13.95 4.09
C MET A 255 -0.04 14.20 5.08
N SER A 256 0.00 13.56 6.25
CA SER A 256 -1.03 13.76 7.30
C SER A 256 -1.05 15.19 7.85
N ALA A 257 0.10 15.86 7.87
CA ALA A 257 0.26 17.22 8.35
C ALA A 257 0.05 18.28 7.24
N GLN A 258 -0.30 17.86 6.01
CA GLN A 258 -0.38 18.73 4.82
C GLN A 258 0.94 19.48 4.49
N ARG A 259 2.09 18.96 4.95
CA ARG A 259 3.41 19.56 4.74
C ARG A 259 4.09 18.94 3.52
N TRP A 260 3.50 19.15 2.34
CA TRP A 260 3.96 18.54 1.08
C TRP A 260 5.34 19.08 0.64
N SER A 261 5.59 20.36 0.90
CA SER A 261 6.86 21.04 0.61
C SER A 261 8.08 20.44 1.31
N GLU A 262 7.88 19.67 2.39
CA GLU A 262 8.95 19.02 3.15
C GLU A 262 9.23 17.59 2.69
N LEU A 263 8.45 17.03 1.76
CA LEU A 263 8.59 15.64 1.33
C LEU A 263 9.96 15.40 0.66
N PRO A 264 10.75 14.43 1.18
CA PRO A 264 12.03 14.06 0.57
C PRO A 264 11.83 12.92 -0.45
N TYR A 265 11.48 13.24 -1.69
CA TYR A 265 11.19 12.22 -2.73
C TYR A 265 12.29 11.17 -2.90
N ASN A 266 13.56 11.57 -2.79
CA ASN A 266 14.73 10.66 -2.85
C ASN A 266 14.74 9.57 -1.77
N ARG A 267 14.03 9.77 -0.65
CA ARG A 267 13.94 8.81 0.47
C ARG A 267 12.65 7.98 0.45
N VAL A 268 11.72 8.29 -0.46
CA VAL A 268 10.44 7.60 -0.54
C VAL A 268 10.66 6.18 -1.08
N ALA A 269 10.24 5.19 -0.28
CA ALA A 269 10.32 3.78 -0.65
C ALA A 269 9.47 3.46 -1.89
N SER A 270 9.87 2.45 -2.68
CA SER A 270 9.26 2.10 -3.97
C SER A 270 7.74 1.87 -3.90
N VAL A 271 7.29 1.13 -2.88
CA VAL A 271 5.86 0.84 -2.64
C VAL A 271 5.07 2.11 -2.32
N ALA A 272 5.65 2.99 -1.49
CA ALA A 272 5.03 4.26 -1.13
C ALA A 272 4.95 5.19 -2.36
N MET A 273 6.01 5.22 -3.16
CA MET A 273 6.04 6.00 -4.41
C MET A 273 4.91 5.58 -5.35
N ARG A 274 4.77 4.28 -5.61
CA ARG A 274 3.68 3.75 -6.45
C ARG A 274 2.30 4.05 -5.89
N ARG A 275 2.13 3.91 -4.57
CA ARG A 275 0.83 4.09 -3.90
C ARG A 275 0.38 5.54 -3.86
N TYR A 276 1.31 6.46 -3.67
CA TYR A 276 1.01 7.86 -3.39
C TYR A 276 1.33 8.81 -4.57
N LYS A 277 1.86 8.31 -5.70
CA LYS A 277 2.17 9.13 -6.89
C LYS A 277 1.06 10.09 -7.31
N PHE A 278 -0.20 9.65 -7.27
CA PHE A 278 -1.34 10.51 -7.62
C PHE A 278 -1.57 11.64 -6.61
N LEU A 279 -1.28 11.39 -5.32
CA LEU A 279 -1.35 12.41 -4.28
C LEU A 279 -0.17 13.38 -4.38
N PHE A 280 1.03 12.89 -4.68
CA PHE A 280 2.20 13.74 -4.91
C PHE A 280 1.95 14.68 -6.09
N LYS A 281 1.48 14.15 -7.22
CA LYS A 281 1.12 14.97 -8.37
C LYS A 281 0.01 15.96 -8.07
N LYS A 282 -1.02 15.56 -7.32
CA LYS A 282 -2.14 16.45 -6.98
C LYS A 282 -1.75 17.63 -6.07
N HIS A 283 -0.83 17.42 -5.14
CA HIS A 283 -0.54 18.38 -4.08
C HIS A 283 0.82 19.08 -4.21
N ASP A 284 1.74 18.55 -5.01
CA ASP A 284 3.09 19.09 -5.19
C ASP A 284 3.63 18.74 -6.60
N GLU A 285 2.84 19.08 -7.63
CA GLU A 285 3.11 18.76 -9.04
C GLU A 285 4.49 19.22 -9.48
N ALA A 286 4.82 20.49 -9.28
CA ALA A 286 6.05 21.10 -9.78
C ALA A 286 7.33 20.45 -9.22
N ARG A 287 7.38 20.18 -7.90
CA ARG A 287 8.56 19.51 -7.30
C ARG A 287 8.60 18.04 -7.66
N PHE A 288 7.44 17.39 -7.78
CA PHE A 288 7.37 15.99 -8.13
C PHE A 288 7.79 15.74 -9.57
N ASP A 289 7.31 16.54 -10.52
CA ASP A 289 7.69 16.42 -11.94
C ASP A 289 9.19 16.72 -12.11
N LYS A 290 9.71 17.77 -11.46
CA LYS A 290 11.16 18.03 -11.42
C LYS A 290 11.96 16.86 -10.85
N TYR A 291 11.47 16.23 -9.79
CA TYR A 291 12.12 15.03 -9.24
C TYR A 291 12.14 13.88 -10.25
N LEU A 292 11.06 13.66 -11.01
CA LEU A 292 11.04 12.62 -12.05
C LEU A 292 12.02 12.93 -13.19
N GLU A 293 12.13 14.20 -13.60
CA GLU A 293 13.14 14.66 -14.57
C GLU A 293 14.56 14.42 -14.03
N ASP A 294 14.84 14.82 -12.78
CA ASP A 294 16.14 14.59 -12.14
C ASP A 294 16.49 13.09 -12.07
N VAL A 295 15.50 12.21 -11.88
CA VAL A 295 15.70 10.75 -11.91
C VAL A 295 15.97 10.26 -13.33
N GLU A 296 15.28 10.79 -14.34
CA GLU A 296 15.50 10.43 -15.74
C GLU A 296 16.88 10.84 -16.24
N GLU A 297 17.37 12.00 -15.80
CA GLU A 297 18.72 12.51 -16.08
C GLU A 297 19.82 11.84 -15.22
N GLY A 298 19.44 10.99 -14.26
CA GLY A 298 20.37 10.31 -13.37
C GLY A 298 20.94 11.17 -12.23
N LYS A 299 20.42 12.38 -12.01
CA LYS A 299 20.77 13.28 -10.89
C LYS A 299 20.16 12.81 -9.57
N ALA A 300 19.01 12.16 -9.61
CA ALA A 300 18.31 11.59 -8.48
C ALA A 300 18.14 10.07 -8.63
N LYS A 301 17.82 9.39 -7.51
CA LYS A 301 17.59 7.94 -7.49
C LYS A 301 16.18 7.63 -7.01
N ILE A 302 15.47 6.81 -7.78
CA ILE A 302 14.20 6.22 -7.36
C ILE A 302 14.40 4.83 -6.75
N SER A 303 13.67 4.51 -5.70
CA SER A 303 13.67 3.17 -5.14
C SER A 303 12.82 2.22 -6.00
N ALA A 304 13.35 1.03 -6.31
CA ALA A 304 12.63 -0.04 -7.01
C ALA A 304 12.63 -1.39 -6.26
N GLY A 305 13.57 -1.63 -5.34
CA GLY A 305 13.88 -2.97 -4.84
C GLY A 305 12.77 -3.75 -4.10
N ALA A 306 11.77 -3.08 -3.53
CA ALA A 306 10.66 -3.76 -2.83
C ALA A 306 9.49 -4.15 -3.75
N LEU A 307 9.50 -3.74 -5.03
CA LEU A 307 8.45 -4.06 -5.99
C LEU A 307 8.87 -5.25 -6.85
N LEU A 308 7.92 -6.14 -7.15
CA LEU A 308 8.16 -7.23 -8.10
C LEU A 308 7.94 -6.75 -9.54
N PRO A 309 8.59 -7.37 -10.55
CA PRO A 309 8.52 -6.92 -11.94
C PRO A 309 7.09 -6.73 -12.45
N HIS A 310 6.23 -7.73 -12.23
CA HIS A 310 4.82 -7.68 -12.66
C HIS A 310 4.04 -6.54 -12.00
N GLU A 311 4.38 -6.15 -10.77
CA GLU A 311 3.69 -5.07 -10.11
C GLU A 311 4.16 -3.67 -10.54
N ILE A 312 5.38 -3.55 -11.09
CA ILE A 312 5.87 -2.33 -11.76
C ILE A 312 5.22 -2.24 -13.14
N ALA A 313 5.25 -3.34 -13.89
CA ALA A 313 4.71 -3.38 -15.24
C ALA A 313 3.18 -3.41 -15.32
N ALA A 314 2.45 -3.51 -14.19
CA ALA A 314 0.99 -3.64 -14.19
C ALA A 314 0.27 -2.51 -14.95
N ALA A 315 0.73 -1.26 -14.81
CA ALA A 315 0.17 -0.12 -15.54
C ALA A 315 0.43 -0.22 -17.05
N ALA A 316 1.70 -0.46 -17.42
CA ALA A 316 2.12 -0.68 -18.80
C ALA A 316 1.39 -1.85 -19.46
N TYR A 317 1.15 -2.94 -18.70
CA TYR A 317 0.38 -4.07 -19.15
C TYR A 317 -1.07 -3.66 -19.47
N ARG A 318 -1.72 -2.82 -18.66
CA ARG A 318 -3.05 -2.28 -18.98
C ARG A 318 -3.07 -1.25 -20.11
N GLY A 319 -1.91 -0.87 -20.66
CA GLY A 319 -1.77 0.17 -21.68
C GLY A 319 -1.82 1.59 -21.11
N GLU A 320 -1.58 1.73 -19.81
CA GLU A 320 -1.46 3.03 -19.14
C GLU A 320 0.00 3.50 -19.19
N ASP A 321 0.22 4.74 -19.64
CA ASP A 321 1.54 5.38 -19.52
C ASP A 321 1.74 5.88 -18.09
N ASP A 322 2.81 5.44 -17.45
CA ASP A 322 3.13 5.79 -16.07
C ASP A 322 4.63 6.02 -15.89
N ASN A 323 5.03 7.30 -15.80
CA ASN A 323 6.43 7.68 -15.70
C ASN A 323 7.12 7.07 -14.46
N VAL A 324 6.41 6.98 -13.33
CA VAL A 324 6.94 6.36 -12.11
C VAL A 324 7.29 4.89 -12.35
N SER A 325 6.39 4.13 -12.99
CA SER A 325 6.64 2.71 -13.30
C SER A 325 7.78 2.53 -14.30
N GLU A 326 7.88 3.40 -15.31
CA GLU A 326 8.98 3.38 -16.28
C GLU A 326 10.34 3.58 -15.60
N LEU A 327 10.46 4.58 -14.74
CA LEU A 327 11.70 4.87 -14.00
C LEU A 327 12.03 3.77 -12.98
N GLN A 328 11.02 3.20 -12.31
CA GLN A 328 11.22 2.05 -11.42
C GLN A 328 11.64 0.79 -12.17
N TRP A 329 11.12 0.56 -13.37
CA TRP A 329 11.52 -0.56 -14.24
C TRP A 329 12.97 -0.40 -14.68
N ARG A 330 13.34 0.77 -15.22
CA ARG A 330 14.71 1.07 -15.64
C ARG A 330 15.69 0.84 -14.49
N ARG A 331 15.37 1.36 -13.31
CA ARG A 331 16.19 1.17 -12.10
C ARG A 331 16.34 -0.31 -11.73
N MET A 332 15.27 -1.10 -11.79
CA MET A 332 15.32 -2.54 -11.51
C MET A 332 16.22 -3.28 -12.50
N VAL A 333 16.10 -2.97 -13.80
CA VAL A 333 16.93 -3.56 -14.85
C VAL A 333 18.40 -3.19 -14.65
N ASP A 334 18.70 -1.93 -14.35
CA ASP A 334 20.07 -1.47 -14.08
C ASP A 334 20.66 -2.16 -12.83
N ASP A 335 19.89 -2.29 -11.75
CA ASP A 335 20.32 -2.96 -10.53
C ASP A 335 20.61 -4.45 -10.79
N LEU A 336 19.80 -5.13 -11.60
CA LEU A 336 20.05 -6.52 -11.99
C LEU A 336 21.26 -6.64 -12.90
N ARG A 337 21.39 -5.78 -13.91
CA ARG A 337 22.53 -5.74 -14.83
C ARG A 337 23.85 -5.48 -14.10
N SER A 338 23.83 -4.65 -13.05
CA SER A 338 25.01 -4.40 -12.21
C SER A 338 25.53 -5.64 -11.47
N LYS A 339 24.68 -6.66 -11.28
CA LYS A 339 25.06 -7.96 -10.69
C LYS A 339 25.50 -8.98 -11.74
N GLY A 340 25.22 -8.72 -13.01
CA GLY A 340 25.56 -9.59 -14.13
C GLY A 340 24.47 -9.61 -15.19
N SER A 341 24.85 -10.03 -16.40
CA SER A 341 23.94 -10.26 -17.52
C SER A 341 23.68 -11.76 -17.70
N LEU A 342 22.51 -12.10 -18.27
CA LEU A 342 22.15 -13.48 -18.55
C LEU A 342 22.83 -13.94 -19.83
N ARG A 343 23.78 -14.87 -19.71
CA ARG A 343 24.46 -15.47 -20.86
C ARG A 343 23.67 -16.64 -21.40
N ASN A 344 23.56 -16.75 -22.73
CA ASN A 344 22.90 -17.87 -23.41
C ASN A 344 21.49 -18.18 -22.88
N CYS A 345 20.73 -17.13 -22.55
CA CYS A 345 19.40 -17.25 -21.99
C CYS A 345 18.36 -16.65 -22.93
N ILE A 346 17.34 -17.44 -23.27
CA ILE A 346 16.15 -16.98 -23.99
C ILE A 346 14.91 -17.49 -23.27
N SER A 347 13.83 -16.71 -23.30
CA SER A 347 12.58 -17.05 -22.62
C SER A 347 11.50 -17.50 -23.59
N VAL A 348 10.84 -18.60 -23.20
CA VAL A 348 9.61 -19.10 -23.80
C VAL A 348 8.50 -18.81 -22.79
N CYS A 349 7.57 -17.91 -23.12
CA CYS A 349 6.58 -17.42 -22.15
C CYS A 349 5.28 -18.21 -22.25
N ASP A 350 5.00 -19.10 -21.29
CA ASP A 350 3.71 -19.78 -21.22
C ASP A 350 2.55 -18.80 -21.00
N VAL A 351 1.64 -18.79 -21.97
CA VAL A 351 0.42 -17.99 -21.98
C VAL A 351 -0.80 -18.86 -22.23
N SER A 352 -0.70 -20.17 -22.00
CA SER A 352 -1.82 -21.13 -22.13
C SER A 352 -3.03 -20.74 -21.29
N GLY A 353 -4.18 -21.35 -21.56
CA GLY A 353 -5.43 -20.99 -20.87
C GLY A 353 -5.36 -21.14 -19.35
N SER A 354 -4.50 -22.04 -18.86
CA SER A 354 -4.24 -22.28 -17.43
C SER A 354 -3.56 -21.09 -16.73
N MET A 355 -2.87 -20.23 -17.48
CA MET A 355 -2.12 -19.08 -16.97
C MET A 355 -2.99 -17.83 -16.75
N ASN A 356 -4.30 -17.90 -17.05
CA ASN A 356 -5.18 -16.74 -17.03
C ASN A 356 -5.10 -15.92 -15.72
N GLY A 357 -5.08 -14.60 -15.86
CA GLY A 357 -4.93 -13.65 -14.75
C GLY A 357 -3.47 -13.33 -14.41
N THR A 358 -3.16 -13.20 -13.12
CA THR A 358 -1.84 -12.81 -12.63
C THR A 358 -0.69 -13.72 -13.10
N PRO A 359 -0.83 -15.06 -13.20
CA PRO A 359 0.27 -15.92 -13.68
C PRO A 359 0.76 -15.54 -15.09
N MET A 360 -0.17 -15.25 -16.01
CA MET A 360 0.17 -14.81 -17.37
C MET A 360 0.85 -13.45 -17.37
N GLU A 361 0.38 -12.49 -16.55
CA GLU A 361 1.04 -11.19 -16.40
C GLU A 361 2.48 -11.35 -15.91
N VAL A 362 2.69 -12.19 -14.89
CA VAL A 362 4.02 -12.48 -14.34
C VAL A 362 4.91 -13.11 -15.40
N CYS A 363 4.41 -14.12 -16.14
CA CYS A 363 5.16 -14.82 -17.17
C CYS A 363 5.62 -13.87 -18.28
N VAL A 364 4.69 -13.08 -18.84
CA VAL A 364 4.98 -12.10 -19.90
C VAL A 364 6.00 -11.06 -19.44
N VAL A 365 5.81 -10.51 -18.23
CA VAL A 365 6.71 -9.47 -17.70
C VAL A 365 8.10 -10.03 -17.41
N LEU A 366 8.20 -11.26 -16.90
CA LEU A 366 9.48 -11.94 -16.73
C LEU A 366 10.17 -12.19 -18.06
N GLY A 367 9.42 -12.56 -19.11
CA GLY A 367 9.96 -12.72 -20.46
C GLY A 367 10.54 -11.43 -21.04
N VAL A 368 9.89 -10.29 -20.78
CA VAL A 368 10.45 -8.97 -21.15
C VAL A 368 11.71 -8.68 -20.32
N LEU A 369 11.67 -8.92 -19.01
CA LEU A 369 12.81 -8.68 -18.13
C LEU A 369 14.04 -9.51 -18.53
N THR A 370 13.87 -10.80 -18.78
CA THR A 370 14.95 -11.69 -19.22
C THR A 370 15.50 -11.24 -20.56
N SER A 371 14.64 -10.88 -21.53
CA SER A 371 15.09 -10.37 -22.83
C SER A 371 15.95 -9.11 -22.69
N GLU A 372 15.65 -8.22 -21.74
CA GLU A 372 16.43 -7.01 -21.47
C GLU A 372 17.74 -7.29 -20.75
N LEU A 373 17.84 -8.40 -20.01
CA LEU A 373 19.04 -8.78 -19.27
C LEU A 373 19.97 -9.72 -20.05
N SER A 374 19.45 -10.37 -21.08
CA SER A 374 20.20 -11.29 -21.94
C SER A 374 21.24 -10.58 -22.81
N GLU A 375 22.37 -11.24 -23.00
CA GLU A 375 23.42 -10.82 -23.95
C GLU A 375 23.08 -11.25 -25.39
N GLU A 376 23.78 -10.67 -26.36
CA GLU A 376 23.75 -11.14 -27.75
C GLU A 376 24.15 -12.63 -27.83
N PRO A 377 23.54 -13.45 -28.69
CA PRO A 377 22.60 -13.10 -29.77
C PRO A 377 21.12 -13.03 -29.33
N TRP A 378 20.82 -13.18 -28.03
CA TRP A 378 19.45 -13.30 -27.51
C TRP A 378 18.90 -12.00 -26.93
N ALA A 379 19.71 -10.95 -26.88
CA ALA A 379 19.34 -9.64 -26.36
C ALA A 379 18.06 -9.12 -27.04
N GLY A 380 17.07 -8.77 -26.22
CA GLY A 380 15.77 -8.27 -26.65
C GLY A 380 14.87 -9.29 -27.36
N LYS A 381 15.24 -10.57 -27.42
CA LYS A 381 14.47 -11.62 -28.10
C LYS A 381 13.66 -12.48 -27.12
N VAL A 382 12.48 -12.91 -27.57
CA VAL A 382 11.63 -13.89 -26.88
C VAL A 382 11.07 -14.90 -27.88
N ILE A 383 10.73 -16.09 -27.40
CA ILE A 383 10.12 -17.16 -28.21
C ILE A 383 8.64 -17.26 -27.84
N THR A 384 7.77 -17.32 -28.86
CA THR A 384 6.33 -17.50 -28.66
C THR A 384 6.00 -18.90 -28.17
N PHE A 385 5.01 -18.98 -27.27
CA PHE A 385 4.40 -20.23 -26.82
C PHE A 385 3.31 -20.60 -27.82
N SER A 386 3.75 -21.31 -28.86
CA SER A 386 2.95 -21.74 -30.00
C SER A 386 3.35 -23.14 -30.47
N SER A 387 2.45 -23.83 -31.16
CA SER A 387 2.76 -25.06 -31.93
C SER A 387 3.77 -24.79 -33.06
N THR A 388 3.81 -23.55 -33.56
CA THR A 388 4.80 -22.99 -34.49
C THR A 388 5.52 -21.83 -33.79
N PRO A 389 6.52 -22.12 -32.93
CA PRO A 389 7.21 -21.08 -32.18
C PRO A 389 7.99 -20.15 -33.11
N GLU A 390 8.01 -18.86 -32.80
CA GLU A 390 8.76 -17.82 -33.50
C GLU A 390 9.60 -17.00 -32.54
N ILE A 391 10.85 -16.71 -32.92
CA ILE A 391 11.70 -15.73 -32.22
C ILE A 391 11.30 -14.32 -32.66
N HIS A 392 10.81 -13.51 -31.72
CA HIS A 392 10.55 -12.08 -31.95
C HIS A 392 11.55 -11.21 -31.19
N LEU A 393 12.07 -10.18 -31.88
CA LEU A 393 12.74 -9.05 -31.25
C LEU A 393 11.70 -8.08 -30.70
N ILE A 394 11.70 -7.86 -29.39
CA ILE A 394 10.78 -6.94 -28.72
C ILE A 394 11.08 -5.51 -29.15
N LYS A 395 10.11 -4.88 -29.80
CA LYS A 395 10.21 -3.48 -30.25
C LYS A 395 9.54 -2.55 -29.24
N GLY A 396 10.26 -1.50 -28.84
CA GLY A 396 9.70 -0.43 -28.02
C GLY A 396 10.75 0.21 -27.11
N LYS A 397 10.73 1.54 -27.01
CA LYS A 397 11.61 2.28 -26.09
C LYS A 397 11.07 2.27 -24.65
N THR A 398 9.74 2.35 -24.49
CA THR A 398 9.07 2.39 -23.19
C THR A 398 8.50 1.04 -22.81
N LEU A 399 8.33 0.80 -21.51
CA LEU A 399 7.70 -0.39 -20.96
C LEU A 399 6.30 -0.61 -21.53
N ALA A 400 5.49 0.46 -21.64
CA ALA A 400 4.16 0.39 -22.24
C ALA A 400 4.19 -0.12 -23.69
N LYS A 401 5.15 0.37 -24.51
CA LYS A 401 5.30 -0.08 -25.90
C LYS A 401 5.79 -1.52 -26.00
N LYS A 402 6.74 -1.92 -25.14
CA LYS A 402 7.22 -3.30 -25.05
C LYS A 402 6.07 -4.25 -24.67
N MET A 403 5.29 -3.91 -23.65
CA MET A 403 4.13 -4.70 -23.23
C MET A 403 3.06 -4.78 -24.33
N ALA A 404 2.76 -3.67 -25.00
CA ALA A 404 1.84 -3.65 -26.14
C ALA A 404 2.33 -4.46 -27.35
N PHE A 405 3.65 -4.58 -27.54
CA PHE A 405 4.22 -5.46 -28.56
C PHE A 405 4.02 -6.93 -28.20
N VAL A 406 4.39 -7.33 -26.98
CA VAL A 406 4.29 -8.72 -26.51
C VAL A 406 2.85 -9.21 -26.46
N LYS A 407 1.91 -8.34 -26.09
CA LYS A 407 0.46 -8.64 -26.09
C LYS A 407 -0.13 -8.94 -27.47
N ARG A 408 0.49 -8.41 -28.54
CA ARG A 408 0.01 -8.60 -29.92
C ARG A 408 0.68 -9.79 -30.62
N MET A 409 1.63 -10.45 -29.97
CA MET A 409 2.24 -11.65 -30.52
C MET A 409 1.19 -12.75 -30.67
N GLN A 410 1.38 -13.61 -31.67
CA GLN A 410 0.48 -14.72 -31.93
C GLN A 410 0.78 -15.86 -30.95
N TRP A 411 0.06 -15.82 -29.84
CA TRP A 411 0.11 -16.85 -28.81
C TRP A 411 -0.95 -17.92 -29.11
N ASN A 412 -0.54 -19.08 -29.61
CA ASN A 412 -1.44 -20.17 -29.99
C ASN A 412 -1.80 -21.11 -28.81
N MET A 413 -1.55 -20.68 -27.57
CA MET A 413 -1.97 -21.33 -26.31
C MET A 413 -1.50 -22.79 -26.15
N SER A 414 -0.49 -23.21 -26.91
CA SER A 414 0.10 -24.55 -26.97
C SER A 414 1.59 -24.41 -27.28
N THR A 415 2.44 -25.40 -26.99
CA THR A 415 3.88 -25.33 -27.29
C THR A 415 4.42 -26.63 -27.86
N ASN A 416 5.29 -26.49 -28.86
CA ASN A 416 6.12 -27.58 -29.38
C ASN A 416 7.59 -27.33 -29.02
N PHE A 417 8.07 -27.98 -27.95
CA PHE A 417 9.45 -27.80 -27.47
C PHE A 417 10.51 -28.24 -28.49
N GLN A 418 10.25 -29.28 -29.28
CA GLN A 418 11.19 -29.71 -30.33
C GLN A 418 11.42 -28.58 -31.34
N ALA A 419 10.34 -27.95 -31.80
CA ALA A 419 10.42 -26.82 -32.72
C ALA A 419 11.13 -25.59 -32.11
N VAL A 420 11.02 -25.39 -30.79
CA VAL A 420 11.79 -24.36 -30.08
C VAL A 420 13.29 -24.67 -30.13
N PHE A 421 13.69 -25.90 -29.82
CA PHE A 421 15.10 -26.30 -29.89
C PHE A 421 15.65 -26.22 -31.31
N ASP A 422 14.86 -26.62 -32.31
CA ASP A 422 15.23 -26.49 -33.72
C ASP A 422 15.43 -25.01 -34.13
N GLN A 423 14.61 -24.08 -33.63
CA GLN A 423 14.80 -22.64 -33.84
C GLN A 423 16.09 -22.12 -33.20
N ILE A 424 16.39 -22.55 -31.98
CA ILE A 424 17.62 -22.17 -31.30
C ILE A 424 18.83 -22.69 -32.08
N LEU A 425 18.79 -23.95 -32.53
CA LEU A 425 19.85 -24.56 -33.34
C LEU A 425 20.04 -23.83 -34.67
N ARG A 426 18.96 -23.51 -35.39
CA ARG A 426 19.03 -22.72 -36.64
C ARG A 426 19.66 -21.35 -36.42
N THR A 427 19.33 -20.69 -35.31
CA THR A 427 19.92 -19.39 -34.97
C THR A 427 21.42 -19.53 -34.69
N ALA A 428 21.84 -20.61 -34.02
CA ALA A 428 23.25 -20.87 -33.74
C ALA A 428 24.06 -21.24 -35.00
N VAL A 429 23.45 -21.93 -35.98
CA VAL A 429 24.10 -22.28 -37.26
C VAL A 429 24.22 -21.06 -38.19
N ASN A 430 23.29 -20.11 -38.08
CA ASN A 430 23.24 -18.91 -38.93
C ASN A 430 23.95 -17.68 -38.31
N ALA A 431 24.45 -17.78 -37.07
CA ALA A 431 25.21 -16.75 -36.37
C ALA A 431 26.71 -16.90 -36.65
#